data_AF-A0AAC9BH68-F1
#
_entry.id   AF-A0AAC9BH68-F1
#
_cell.length_a   1.000
_cell.length_b   1.000
_cell.length_c   1.000
_cell.angle_alpha   90.00
_cell.angle_beta   90.00
_cell.angle_gamma   90.00
#
_symmetry.space_group_name_H-M   'P 1'
#
loop_
_entity.id
_entity.type
_entity.pdbx_description
1 polymer ?
#
loop_
_entity_poly.entity_id
_entity_poly.type
_entity_poly.pdbx_seq_one_letter_code
_entity_poly.pdbx_strand_id
1 'polypeptide(L)'
;MIESKSRSGSVAVGVLKALHLLNAESKPATLEAVCNWLATSEDFYYDDWLIVGGRTATEYIADILGDLRDLGVVCAVERNTGADSQTSLEWSPRLLPTA
;
A
#
# COMPACT_ATOMS: atom_id res chain seq x y z
N MET A 1 -1.41 -6.73 -28.82
CA MET A 1 -1.50 -5.31 -28.42
C MET A 1 -2.28 -5.29 -27.12
N ILE A 2 -1.59 -5.49 -25.99
CA ILE A 2 -2.25 -5.64 -24.69
C ILE A 2 -2.57 -4.23 -24.23
N GLU A 3 -3.86 -3.97 -24.01
CA GLU A 3 -4.36 -2.71 -23.48
C GLU A 3 -3.52 -2.31 -22.27
N SER A 4 -2.68 -1.28 -22.44
CA SER A 4 -1.99 -0.58 -21.35
C SER A 4 -2.99 0.29 -20.59
N LYS A 5 -4.22 -0.21 -20.39
CA LYS A 5 -5.26 0.45 -19.60
C LYS A 5 -4.83 0.37 -18.14
N SER A 6 -4.15 1.44 -17.71
CA SER A 6 -4.09 1.89 -16.32
C SER A 6 -3.60 0.86 -15.30
N ARG A 7 -2.45 0.21 -15.55
CA ARG A 7 -1.75 -0.62 -14.55
C ARG A 7 -1.53 0.13 -13.22
N SER A 8 -1.34 1.45 -13.29
CA SER A 8 -1.21 2.30 -12.09
C SER A 8 -2.50 2.41 -11.27
N GLY A 9 -3.68 2.38 -11.92
CA GLY A 9 -4.96 2.48 -11.25
C GLY A 9 -5.33 1.20 -10.49
N SER A 10 -5.03 0.03 -11.06
CA SER A 10 -5.25 -1.24 -10.38
C SER A 10 -4.39 -1.36 -9.11
N VAL A 11 -3.14 -0.91 -9.15
CA VAL A 11 -2.23 -1.05 -7.99
C VAL A 11 -2.68 -0.14 -6.84
N ALA A 12 -3.06 1.11 -7.11
CA ALA A 12 -3.60 2.00 -6.07
C ALA A 12 -4.85 1.41 -5.41
N VAL A 13 -5.77 0.81 -6.20
CA VAL A 13 -6.93 0.09 -5.67
C VAL A 13 -6.51 -1.12 -4.83
N GLY A 14 -5.46 -1.84 -5.23
CA GLY A 14 -4.89 -2.95 -4.47
C GLY A 14 -4.31 -2.55 -3.14
N VAL A 15 -3.51 -1.48 -3.13
CA VAL A 15 -2.94 -0.90 -1.91
C VAL A 15 -4.07 -0.49 -0.96
N LEU A 16 -5.12 0.17 -1.47
CA LEU A 16 -6.28 0.54 -0.66
C LEU A 16 -7.04 -0.68 -0.12
N LYS A 17 -7.23 -1.72 -0.94
CA LYS A 17 -7.88 -2.98 -0.51
C LYS A 17 -7.06 -3.68 0.58
N ALA A 18 -5.73 -3.74 0.42
CA ALA A 18 -4.81 -4.28 1.41
C ALA A 18 -4.90 -3.50 2.74
N LEU A 19 -4.82 -2.18 2.68
CA LEU A 19 -4.94 -1.31 3.85
C LEU A 19 -6.30 -1.48 4.55
N HIS A 20 -7.38 -1.58 3.80
CA HIS A 20 -8.71 -1.78 4.36
C HIS A 20 -8.83 -3.12 5.10
N LEU A 21 -8.32 -4.20 4.49
CA LEU A 21 -8.38 -5.54 5.09
C LEU A 21 -7.45 -5.67 6.30
N LEU A 22 -6.21 -5.17 6.21
CA LEU A 22 -5.28 -5.18 7.34
C LEU A 22 -5.87 -4.44 8.55
N ASN A 23 -6.49 -3.27 8.32
CA ASN A 23 -7.19 -2.55 9.38
C ASN A 23 -8.43 -3.29 9.91
N ALA A 24 -9.24 -3.90 9.03
CA ALA A 24 -10.40 -4.70 9.44
C ALA A 24 -10.00 -5.91 10.30
N GLU A 25 -8.85 -6.52 10.01
CA GLU A 25 -8.28 -7.62 10.78
C GLU A 25 -7.48 -7.15 12.02
N SER A 26 -7.44 -5.86 12.31
CA SER A 26 -6.60 -5.26 13.38
C SER A 26 -5.12 -5.64 13.27
N LYS A 27 -4.65 -5.94 12.05
CA LYS A 27 -3.25 -6.23 11.74
C LYS A 27 -2.50 -4.92 11.48
N PRO A 28 -1.19 -4.88 11.78
CA PRO A 28 -0.39 -3.70 11.48
C PRO A 28 -0.34 -3.45 9.98
N ALA A 29 -0.69 -2.22 9.58
CA ALA A 29 -0.77 -1.82 8.17
C ALA A 29 0.53 -1.16 7.71
N THR A 30 1.65 -1.86 7.91
CA THR A 30 2.99 -1.40 7.50
C THR A 30 3.20 -1.58 5.99
N LEU A 31 4.20 -0.90 5.43
CA LEU A 31 4.58 -1.09 4.02
C LEU A 31 4.84 -2.57 3.71
N GLU A 32 5.53 -3.28 4.60
CA GLU A 32 5.82 -4.71 4.45
C GLU A 32 4.54 -5.55 4.48
N ALA A 33 3.61 -5.27 5.39
CA ALA A 33 2.34 -6.00 5.47
C ALA A 33 1.49 -5.80 4.20
N VAL A 34 1.48 -4.58 3.64
CA VAL A 34 0.82 -4.28 2.36
C VAL A 34 1.47 -5.04 1.21
N CYS A 35 2.81 -5.04 1.13
CA CYS A 35 3.55 -5.77 0.11
C CYS A 35 3.29 -7.28 0.20
N ASN A 36 3.34 -7.84 1.41
CA ASN A 36 3.05 -9.26 1.67
C ASN A 36 1.62 -9.61 1.28
N TRP A 37 0.64 -8.78 1.65
CA TRP A 37 -0.75 -9.01 1.26
C TRP A 37 -0.91 -9.04 -0.27
N LEU A 38 -0.31 -8.06 -0.96
CA LEU A 38 -0.35 -7.98 -2.42
C LEU A 38 0.36 -9.17 -3.09
N ALA A 39 1.50 -9.62 -2.54
CA ALA A 39 2.21 -10.80 -3.03
C ALA A 39 1.40 -12.10 -2.87
N THR A 40 0.54 -12.18 -1.85
CA THR A 40 -0.34 -13.34 -1.62
C THR A 40 -1.69 -13.26 -2.33
N SER A 41 -2.04 -12.11 -2.90
CA SER A 41 -3.35 -11.91 -3.54
C SER A 41 -3.27 -12.30 -5.01
N GLU A 42 -3.98 -13.36 -5.39
CA GLU A 42 -4.05 -13.83 -6.80
C GLU A 42 -4.59 -12.76 -7.77
N ASP A 43 -5.30 -11.76 -7.26
CA ASP A 43 -5.81 -10.61 -8.04
C ASP A 43 -4.70 -9.64 -8.49
N PHE A 44 -3.52 -9.72 -7.89
CA PHE A 44 -2.43 -8.79 -8.11
C PHE A 44 -1.19 -9.51 -8.61
N TYR A 45 -0.85 -9.27 -9.88
CA TYR A 45 0.39 -9.77 -10.50
C TYR A 45 1.62 -9.07 -9.93
N TYR A 46 1.95 -9.37 -8.67
CA TYR A 46 3.05 -8.78 -7.92
C TYR A 46 4.41 -9.01 -8.61
N ASP A 47 4.61 -10.19 -9.20
CA ASP A 47 5.80 -10.52 -9.99
C ASP A 47 5.93 -9.74 -11.30
N ASP A 48 4.81 -9.39 -11.96
CA ASP A 48 4.85 -8.54 -13.17
C ASP A 48 5.29 -7.11 -12.85
N TRP A 49 5.22 -6.67 -11.59
CA TRP A 49 5.59 -5.32 -11.16
C TRP A 49 7.08 -5.19 -10.84
N LEU A 50 7.74 -6.28 -10.47
CA LEU A 50 9.19 -6.32 -10.15
C LEU A 50 10.09 -5.90 -11.33
N ILE A 51 9.55 -5.82 -12.55
CA ILE A 51 10.31 -5.58 -13.78
C ILE A 51 9.95 -4.21 -14.41
N VAL A 52 8.97 -3.48 -13.88
CA VAL A 52 8.56 -2.20 -14.49
C VAL A 52 9.48 -1.06 -14.03
N GLY A 53 10.52 -0.79 -14.84
CA GLY A 53 11.34 0.42 -14.71
C GLY A 53 12.53 0.32 -13.75
N GLY A 54 12.96 -0.88 -13.38
CA GLY A 54 14.15 -1.10 -12.54
C GLY A 54 13.95 -0.79 -11.05
N ARG A 55 12.70 -0.57 -10.62
CA ARG A 55 12.30 -0.43 -9.21
C ARG A 55 11.78 -1.74 -8.67
N THR A 56 12.01 -1.98 -7.38
CA THR A 56 11.38 -3.10 -6.66
C THR A 56 9.89 -2.83 -6.46
N ALA A 57 9.08 -3.89 -6.33
CA ALA A 57 7.66 -3.76 -6.05
C ALA A 57 7.39 -2.96 -4.76
N THR A 58 8.26 -3.12 -3.76
CA THR A 58 8.22 -2.37 -2.50
C THR A 58 8.39 -0.85 -2.72
N GLU A 59 9.37 -0.43 -3.51
CA GLU A 59 9.58 0.99 -3.84
C GLU A 59 8.38 1.56 -4.60
N TYR A 60 7.85 0.79 -5.55
CA TYR A 60 6.67 1.21 -6.30
C TYR A 60 5.42 1.38 -5.41
N ILE A 61 5.21 0.47 -4.45
CA ILE A 61 4.12 0.58 -3.47
C ILE A 61 4.35 1.76 -2.52
N ALA A 62 5.60 2.01 -2.11
CA ALA A 62 5.94 3.15 -1.28
C ALA A 62 5.65 4.48 -1.99
N ASP A 63 5.98 4.59 -3.28
CA ASP A 63 5.66 5.75 -4.12
C ASP A 63 4.13 5.96 -4.17
N ILE A 64 3.35 4.90 -4.41
CA ILE A 64 1.88 4.97 -4.45
C ILE A 64 1.30 5.40 -3.10
N LEU A 65 1.83 4.90 -1.98
CA LEU A 65 1.42 5.34 -0.64
C LEU A 65 1.74 6.82 -0.40
N GLY A 66 2.87 7.29 -0.93
CA GLY A 66 3.24 8.72 -0.98
C GLY A 66 2.22 9.54 -1.77
N ASP A 67 1.93 9.14 -3.00
CA ASP A 67 0.95 9.82 -3.86
C ASP A 67 -0.45 9.85 -3.21
N LEU A 68 -0.90 8.72 -2.63
CA LEU A 68 -2.18 8.64 -1.93
C LEU A 68 -2.22 9.50 -0.66
N ARG A 69 -1.07 9.67 0.01
CA ARG A 69 -0.95 10.56 1.16
C ARG A 69 -1.06 12.03 0.74
N ASP A 70 -0.37 12.40 -0.34
CA ASP A 70 -0.42 13.77 -0.89
C ASP A 70 -1.81 14.13 -1.39
N LEU A 71 -2.55 13.14 -1.92
CA LEU A 71 -3.97 13.26 -2.28
C LEU A 71 -4.92 13.24 -1.07
N GLY A 72 -4.42 13.01 0.14
CA GLY A 72 -5.21 12.96 1.38
C GLY A 72 -6.06 11.71 1.56
N VAL A 73 -5.85 10.68 0.74
CA VAL A 73 -6.59 9.40 0.77
C VAL A 73 -6.10 8.49 1.89
N VAL A 74 -4.80 8.50 2.17
CA VAL A 74 -4.20 7.74 3.28
C VAL A 74 -3.42 8.66 4.21
N CYS A 75 -3.19 8.24 5.44
CA CYS A 75 -2.28 8.90 6.35
C CYS A 75 -1.28 7.92 6.94
N ALA A 76 -0.04 8.37 7.04
CA ALA A 76 0.98 7.71 7.82
C ALA A 76 0.80 8.06 9.30
N VAL A 77 0.68 7.03 10.14
CA VAL A 77 0.61 7.13 11.59
C VAL A 77 1.88 6.49 12.14
N GLU A 78 2.67 7.26 12.87
CA GLU A 78 3.81 6.72 13.59
C GLU A 78 3.29 6.00 14.84
N ARG A 79 3.37 4.66 14.84
CA ARG A 79 3.11 3.90 16.06
C ARG A 79 4.40 3.82 16.87
N ASN A 80 4.42 4.54 17.99
CA ASN A 80 5.49 4.43 18.97
C ASN A 80 5.34 3.12 19.74
N THR A 81 5.92 2.04 19.23
CA THR A 81 6.17 0.84 20.03
C THR A 81 7.30 1.16 21.00
N GLY A 82 6.99 1.13 22.30
CA GLY A 82 7.88 1.66 23.34
C GLY A 82 9.31 1.11 23.33
N ALA A 83 10.21 2.02 23.71
CA ALA A 83 11.58 1.85 24.20
C ALA A 83 12.73 1.56 23.23
N ASP A 84 12.70 0.61 22.28
CA ASP A 84 13.98 0.24 21.58
C ASP A 84 13.89 -0.27 20.13
N SER A 85 12.73 -0.21 19.47
CA SER A 85 12.56 -0.84 18.15
C SER A 85 11.95 0.12 17.13
N GLN A 86 12.62 0.23 15.98
CA GLN A 86 12.19 0.87 14.72
C GLN A 86 10.76 1.43 14.76
N THR A 87 10.62 2.76 14.72
CA THR A 87 9.36 3.43 14.39
C THR A 87 8.82 2.84 13.10
N SER A 88 7.81 1.98 13.22
CA SER A 88 7.17 1.37 12.07
C SER A 88 6.08 2.31 11.59
N LEU A 89 6.25 2.84 10.39
CA LEU A 89 5.27 3.71 9.76
C LEU A 89 4.06 2.85 9.38
N GLU A 90 2.93 3.09 10.03
CA GLU A 90 1.67 2.44 9.70
C GLU A 90 0.84 3.33 8.79
N TRP A 91 0.15 2.72 7.84
CA TRP A 91 -0.68 3.40 6.88
C TRP A 91 -2.14 3.14 7.20
N SER A 92 -2.93 4.19 7.31
CA SER A 92 -4.38 4.09 7.48
C SER A 92 -5.09 4.79 6.34
N PRO A 93 -6.12 4.17 5.75
CA PRO A 93 -7.00 4.88 4.85
C PRO A 93 -7.71 5.97 5.66
N ARG A 94 -7.66 7.21 5.17
CA ARG A 94 -8.52 8.25 5.71
C ARG A 94 -9.92 7.96 5.19
N LEU A 95 -10.82 7.63 6.09
CA LEU A 95 -12.24 7.80 5.81
C LEU A 95 -12.42 9.28 5.48
N LEU A 96 -12.59 9.60 4.20
CA LEU A 96 -13.04 10.92 3.77
C LEU A 96 -14.22 11.30 4.67
N PRO A 97 -14.28 12.53 5.21
CA PRO A 97 -15.50 12.97 5.87
C PRO A 97 -16.62 12.80 4.85
N THR A 98 -17.58 11.95 5.19
CA THR A 98 -18.81 11.78 4.42
C THR A 98 -19.43 13.17 4.33
N ALA A 99 -19.40 13.75 3.13
CA ALA A 99 -20.02 15.03 2.84
C ALA A 99 -21.55 14.91 2.91
#